data_AF-A0A832XJP0-F1
#
_entry.id   AF-A0A832XJP0-F1
#
_cell.length_a   1.000
_cell.length_b   1.000
_cell.length_c   1.000
_cell.angle_alpha   90.00
_cell.angle_beta   90.00
_cell.angle_gamma   90.00
#
_symmetry.space_group_name_H-M   'P 1'
#
loop_
_entity.id
_entity.type
_entity.pdbx_description
1 polymer ?
#
loop_
_entity_poly.entity_id
_entity_poly.type
_entity_poly.pdbx_seq_one_letter_code
_entity_poly.pdbx_strand_id
1 'polypeptide(L)'
;MQITELKKTLNSAGIRLSKKLDQHFIIDGRILKREVDYAAVTFEETVLEIGPGIGTLTKYLANSAKKVMVFKKDKIFEPFLKEIPNTEVIIGDALKIEFPACDKILSNVPYS
;
A
#
# COMPACT_ATOMS: atom_id res chain seq x y z
N MET A 1 -5.91 4.48 11.79
CA MET A 1 -4.61 4.96 12.31
C MET A 1 -4.76 6.44 12.62
N GLN A 2 -4.32 6.91 13.79
CA GLN A 2 -4.38 8.35 14.09
C GLN A 2 -3.16 9.10 13.52
N ILE A 3 -3.27 10.42 13.29
CA ILE A 3 -2.12 11.24 12.81
C ILE A 3 -0.92 11.11 13.74
N THR A 4 -1.16 11.09 15.05
CA THR A 4 -0.12 10.96 16.08
C THR A 4 0.63 9.63 15.96
N GLU A 5 -0.09 8.57 15.67
CA GLU A 5 0.44 7.23 15.45
C GLU A 5 1.28 7.17 14.18
N LEU A 6 0.77 7.73 13.07
CA LEU A 6 1.53 7.85 11.81
C LEU A 6 2.86 8.59 12.02
N LYS A 7 2.83 9.76 12.68
CA LYS A 7 4.03 10.53 12.97
C LYS A 7 5.02 9.74 13.83
N LYS A 8 4.54 9.01 14.83
CA LYS A 8 5.37 8.16 15.68
C LYS A 8 6.03 7.05 14.86
N THR A 9 5.28 6.33 14.03
CA THR A 9 5.78 5.26 13.16
C THR A 9 6.85 5.77 12.19
N LEU A 10 6.60 6.90 11.52
CA LEU A 10 7.57 7.51 10.61
C LEU A 10 8.85 7.94 11.34
N ASN A 11 8.72 8.60 12.50
CA ASN A 11 9.86 9.03 13.30
C ASN A 11 10.70 7.86 13.82
N SER A 12 10.06 6.80 14.32
CA SER A 12 10.76 5.61 14.82
C SER A 12 11.52 4.86 13.72
N ALA A 13 11.07 4.95 12.47
CA ALA A 13 11.78 4.38 11.32
C ALA A 13 12.71 5.37 10.62
N GLY A 14 12.90 6.58 11.15
CA GLY A 14 13.75 7.61 10.54
C GLY A 14 13.25 8.11 9.18
N ILE A 15 11.96 7.94 8.89
CA ILE A 15 11.37 8.28 7.60
C ILE A 15 10.88 9.72 7.61
N ARG A 16 11.35 10.51 6.64
CA ARG A 16 10.85 11.85 6.37
C ARG A 16 10.06 11.86 5.07
N LEU A 17 8.80 12.27 5.15
CA LEU A 17 7.95 12.40 3.97
C LEU A 17 8.50 13.48 3.03
N SER A 18 8.48 13.17 1.73
CA SER A 18 8.96 14.09 0.70
C SER A 18 7.79 14.63 -0.10
N LYS A 19 7.61 15.95 -0.09
CA LYS A 19 6.67 16.64 -0.99
C LYS A 19 7.03 16.43 -2.46
N LYS A 20 8.32 16.25 -2.78
CA LYS A 20 8.78 15.99 -4.16
C LYS A 20 8.39 14.60 -4.67
N LEU A 21 8.15 13.66 -3.77
CA LEU A 21 7.73 12.29 -4.09
C LEU A 21 6.21 12.12 -3.96
N ASP A 22 5.48 13.22 -3.76
CA ASP A 22 4.02 13.27 -3.69
C ASP A 22 3.39 12.22 -2.75
N GLN A 23 4.00 12.09 -1.57
CA GLN A 23 3.62 11.06 -0.60
C GLN A 23 2.42 11.50 0.25
N HIS A 24 1.23 11.06 -0.17
CA HIS A 24 -0.04 11.24 0.55
C HIS A 24 -0.52 9.91 1.15
N PHE A 25 -0.84 9.90 2.45
CA PHE A 25 -1.32 8.69 3.14
C PHE A 25 -2.76 8.87 3.63
N ILE A 26 -3.61 7.92 3.28
CA ILE A 26 -4.95 7.83 3.85
C ILE A 26 -4.85 7.30 5.29
N ILE A 27 -5.34 8.08 6.25
CA ILE A 27 -5.33 7.75 7.67
C ILE A 27 -6.70 7.33 8.20
N ASP A 28 -7.77 7.72 7.50
CA ASP A 28 -9.15 7.41 7.87
C ASP A 28 -9.49 5.98 7.45
N GLY A 29 -9.66 5.11 8.45
CA GLY A 29 -10.00 3.70 8.22
C GLY A 29 -11.35 3.49 7.54
N ARG A 30 -12.28 4.46 7.63
CA ARG A 30 -13.58 4.39 6.95
C ARG A 30 -13.42 4.56 5.45
N ILE A 31 -12.50 5.43 5.01
CA ILE A 31 -12.19 5.61 3.59
C ILE A 31 -11.50 4.36 3.06
N LEU A 32 -10.47 3.86 3.77
CA LEU A 32 -9.78 2.62 3.40
C LEU A 32 -10.74 1.44 3.26
N LYS A 33 -11.64 1.24 4.23
CA LYS A 33 -12.64 0.19 4.15
C LYS A 33 -13.57 0.38 2.94
N ARG A 34 -14.04 1.61 2.70
CA ARG A 34 -14.90 1.91 1.54
C ARG A 34 -14.22 1.64 0.21
N GLU A 35 -12.93 1.95 0.07
CA GLU A 35 -12.18 1.67 -1.17
C GLU A 35 -12.14 0.16 -1.45
N VAL A 36 -11.82 -0.64 -0.44
CA VAL A 36 -11.81 -2.12 -0.57
C VAL A 36 -13.21 -2.67 -0.84
N ASP A 37 -14.24 -2.15 -0.16
CA ASP A 37 -15.64 -2.53 -0.37
C ASP A 37 -16.09 -2.20 -1.81
N TYR A 38 -15.77 -1.01 -2.33
CA TYR A 38 -16.12 -0.61 -3.71
C TYR A 38 -15.45 -1.47 -4.77
N ALA A 39 -14.22 -1.92 -4.50
CA ALA A 39 -13.51 -2.85 -5.35
C ALA A 39 -14.06 -4.28 -5.29
N ALA A 40 -14.98 -4.55 -4.35
CA ALA A 40 -15.58 -5.85 -4.11
C ALA A 40 -14.53 -6.97 -4.05
N VAL A 41 -13.40 -6.71 -3.38
CA VAL A 41 -12.29 -7.66 -3.26
C VAL A 41 -12.76 -8.91 -2.51
N THR A 42 -12.39 -10.08 -3.02
CA THR A 42 -12.75 -11.37 -2.42
C THR A 42 -11.51 -12.18 -2.03
N PHE A 43 -11.69 -13.15 -1.14
CA PHE A 43 -10.63 -14.05 -0.66
C PHE A 43 -10.12 -15.04 -1.71
N GLU A 44 -10.61 -15.00 -2.94
CA GLU A 44 -10.12 -15.80 -4.05
C GLU A 44 -9.13 -15.02 -4.94
N GLU A 45 -9.14 -13.69 -4.83
CA GLU A 45 -8.44 -12.78 -5.74
C GLU A 45 -7.04 -12.41 -5.25
N THR A 46 -6.16 -12.21 -6.21
CA THR A 46 -4.86 -11.56 -6.05
C THR A 46 -4.97 -10.10 -6.44
N VAL A 47 -4.66 -9.21 -5.49
CA VAL A 47 -4.73 -7.76 -5.69
C VAL A 47 -3.33 -7.18 -5.87
N LEU A 48 -3.18 -6.28 -6.82
CA LEU A 48 -2.00 -5.47 -7.02
C LEU A 48 -2.21 -4.07 -6.43
N GLU A 49 -1.32 -3.64 -5.55
CA GLU A 49 -1.28 -2.26 -5.05
C GLU A 49 -0.02 -1.56 -5.51
N ILE A 50 -0.18 -0.37 -6.10
CA ILE A 50 0.91 0.49 -6.54
C ILE A 50 1.12 1.56 -5.46
N GLY A 51 2.37 1.86 -5.10
CA GLY A 51 2.66 2.94 -4.15
C GLY A 51 2.06 2.74 -2.75
N PRO A 52 2.28 1.59 -2.08
CA PRO A 52 1.61 1.22 -0.83
C PRO A 52 1.95 2.14 0.36
N GLY A 53 2.98 2.98 0.23
CA GLY A 53 3.47 3.81 1.32
C GLY A 53 3.89 2.95 2.51
N ILE A 54 3.42 3.29 3.72
CA ILE A 54 3.63 2.50 4.95
C ILE A 54 2.67 1.31 5.09
N GLY A 55 1.88 1.00 4.06
CA GLY A 55 0.95 -0.13 4.02
C GLY A 55 -0.41 0.14 4.67
N THR A 56 -0.92 1.38 4.63
CA THR A 56 -2.24 1.67 5.22
C THR A 56 -3.36 0.98 4.46
N LEU A 57 -3.38 1.05 3.13
CA LEU A 57 -4.34 0.34 2.29
C LEU A 57 -4.01 -1.15 2.18
N THR A 58 -2.72 -1.50 2.05
CA THR A 58 -2.23 -2.88 2.03
C THR A 58 -2.81 -3.73 3.16
N LYS A 59 -2.89 -3.20 4.39
CA LYS A 59 -3.48 -3.91 5.54
C LYS A 59 -4.96 -4.27 5.36
N TYR A 60 -5.74 -3.41 4.70
CA TYR A 60 -7.15 -3.68 4.44
C TYR A 60 -7.32 -4.67 3.29
N LEU A 61 -6.49 -4.55 2.27
CA LEU A 61 -6.44 -5.51 1.15
C LEU A 61 -6.04 -6.91 1.64
N ALA A 62 -5.01 -7.02 2.48
CA ALA A 62 -4.54 -8.30 3.01
C ALA A 62 -5.62 -9.03 3.82
N ASN A 63 -6.50 -8.28 4.50
CA ASN A 63 -7.64 -8.83 5.24
C ASN A 63 -8.82 -9.26 4.35
N SER A 64 -8.80 -8.96 3.05
CA SER A 64 -9.94 -9.19 2.14
C SER A 64 -9.57 -10.03 0.90
N ALA A 65 -8.30 -10.03 0.52
CA ALA A 65 -7.77 -10.72 -0.66
C ALA A 65 -7.06 -12.03 -0.26
N LYS A 66 -6.93 -12.94 -1.23
CA LYS A 66 -6.07 -14.12 -1.09
C LYS A 66 -4.60 -13.72 -0.93
N LYS A 67 -4.16 -12.80 -1.77
CA LYS A 67 -2.78 -12.34 -1.87
C LYS A 67 -2.75 -10.88 -2.29
N VAL A 68 -1.83 -10.11 -1.71
CA VAL A 68 -1.56 -8.72 -2.11
C VAL A 68 -0.14 -8.62 -2.66
N MET A 69 0.01 -8.15 -3.88
CA MET A 69 1.30 -7.80 -4.46
C MET A 69 1.45 -6.28 -4.38
N VAL A 70 2.55 -5.79 -3.82
CA VAL A 70 2.78 -4.35 -3.66
C VAL A 70 3.97 -3.88 -4.49
N PHE A 71 3.73 -2.96 -5.42
CA PHE A 71 4.77 -2.30 -6.21
C PHE A 71 5.24 -1.01 -5.58
N LYS A 72 6.55 -0.89 -5.42
CA LYS A 72 7.16 0.32 -4.86
C LYS A 72 8.54 0.58 -5.40
N LYS A 73 8.85 1.88 -5.54
CA LYS A 73 10.17 2.37 -5.95
C LYS A 73 11.17 2.43 -4.78
N ASP A 74 10.75 2.97 -3.64
CA ASP A 74 11.66 3.33 -2.55
C ASP A 74 11.73 2.27 -1.46
N LYS A 75 12.87 1.62 -1.26
CA LYS A 75 13.07 0.55 -0.26
C LYS A 75 12.73 0.93 1.19
N ILE A 76 12.67 2.22 1.52
CA ILE A 76 12.44 2.75 2.87
C ILE A 76 11.20 2.19 3.58
N PHE A 77 10.12 1.88 2.85
CA PHE A 77 8.89 1.34 3.44
C PHE A 77 8.80 -0.19 3.48
N GLU A 78 9.81 -0.91 2.96
CA GLU A 78 9.79 -2.36 2.83
C GLU A 78 9.60 -3.10 4.16
N PRO A 79 10.20 -2.67 5.28
CA PRO A 79 10.00 -3.34 6.56
C PRO A 79 8.53 -3.40 6.99
N PHE A 80 7.77 -2.32 6.79
CA PHE A 80 6.35 -2.26 7.17
C PHE A 80 5.47 -3.20 6.35
N LEU A 81 5.83 -3.42 5.09
CA LEU A 81 5.05 -4.24 4.16
C LEU A 81 5.31 -5.73 4.39
N LYS A 82 6.53 -6.10 4.79
CA LYS A 82 6.89 -7.48 5.12
C LYS A 82 6.22 -8.00 6.39
N GLU A 83 5.80 -7.12 7.28
CA GLU A 83 5.05 -7.47 8.48
C GLU A 83 3.57 -7.77 8.18
N ILE A 84 3.07 -7.43 7.00
CA ILE A 84 1.69 -7.67 6.61
C ILE A 84 1.60 -9.10 6.07
N PRO A 85 0.70 -9.95 6.60
CA PRO A 85 0.47 -11.29 6.07
C PRO A 85 0.12 -11.25 4.57
N ASN A 86 0.24 -12.41 3.91
CA ASN A 86 -0.18 -12.63 2.51
C ASN A 86 0.23 -11.53 1.50
N THR A 87 1.32 -10.81 1.80
CA THR A 87 1.81 -9.67 1.02
C THR A 87 3.16 -10.00 0.40
N GLU A 88 3.30 -9.71 -0.90
CA GLU A 88 4.56 -9.83 -1.64
C GLU A 88 5.03 -8.44 -2.11
N VAL A 89 6.25 -8.06 -1.73
CA VAL A 89 6.83 -6.77 -2.11
C VAL A 89 7.64 -6.91 -3.38
N ILE A 90 7.25 -6.16 -4.42
CA ILE A 90 7.97 -6.09 -5.68
C ILE A 90 8.57 -4.68 -5.84
N ILE A 91 9.89 -4.63 -5.90
CA ILE A 91 10.63 -3.37 -6.02
C ILE A 91 10.76 -3.01 -7.49
N GLY A 92 10.11 -1.92 -7.89
CA GLY A 92 10.06 -1.50 -9.29
C GLY A 92 9.40 -0.15 -9.46
N ASP A 93 9.74 0.53 -10.56
CA ASP A 93 9.04 1.73 -11.01
C ASP A 93 7.84 1.27 -11.84
N ALA A 94 6.62 1.49 -11.35
CA ALA A 94 5.38 1.02 -11.97
C ALA A 94 5.21 1.48 -13.43
N LEU A 95 5.88 2.56 -13.83
CA LEU A 95 5.86 3.09 -15.19
C LEU A 95 6.80 2.34 -16.16
N LYS A 96 7.67 1.45 -15.66
CA LYS A 96 8.76 0.84 -16.42
C LYS A 96 8.77 -0.68 -16.40
N ILE A 97 7.79 -1.28 -15.76
CA ILE A 97 7.74 -2.71 -15.50
C ILE A 97 6.50 -3.31 -16.13
N GLU A 98 6.56 -4.61 -16.41
CA GLU A 98 5.38 -5.39 -16.71
C GLU A 98 4.69 -5.76 -15.39
N PHE A 99 3.37 -5.56 -15.32
CA PHE A 99 2.62 -5.93 -14.13
C PHE A 99 2.42 -7.45 -14.09
N PRO A 100 2.64 -8.08 -12.93
CA PRO A 100 2.31 -9.49 -12.75
C PRO A 100 0.81 -9.71 -12.90
N ALA A 101 0.42 -10.93 -13.27
CA ALA A 101 -0.98 -11.31 -13.34
C ALA A 101 -1.66 -11.08 -11.98
N CYS A 102 -2.75 -10.34 -11.99
CA CYS A 102 -3.60 -10.05 -10.85
C CYS A 102 -5.05 -9.92 -11.31
N ASP A 103 -5.98 -10.15 -10.39
CA ASP A 103 -7.42 -10.04 -10.68
C ASP A 103 -7.87 -8.58 -10.61
N LYS A 104 -7.27 -7.79 -9.70
CA LYS A 104 -7.61 -6.38 -9.48
C LYS A 104 -6.37 -5.55 -9.17
N ILE A 105 -6.41 -4.28 -9.55
CA ILE A 105 -5.42 -3.27 -9.18
C ILE A 105 -6.12 -2.22 -8.32
N LEU A 106 -5.62 -1.98 -7.10
CA LEU A 106 -6.16 -0.99 -6.17
C LEU A 106 -5.03 -0.17 -5.56
N SER A 107 -5.10 1.15 -5.68
CA SER A 107 -4.00 2.01 -5.26
C SER A 107 -4.46 3.43 -4.96
N ASN A 108 -3.81 4.02 -3.95
CA ASN A 108 -3.77 5.46 -3.74
C ASN A 108 -2.46 5.99 -4.36
N VAL A 109 -2.44 6.06 -5.70
CA VAL A 109 -1.24 6.46 -6.46
C VAL A 109 -0.83 7.90 -6.16
N PRO A 110 0.48 8.22 -6.24
CA PRO A 110 0.92 9.60 -6.41
C PRO A 110 0.24 10.25 -7.62
N TYR A 111 -0.05 11.53 -7.54
CA TYR A 111 -0.65 12.35 -8.59
C TYR A 111 0.37 12.80 -9.66
N SER A 112 1.67 12.80 -9.32
CA SER A 112 2.77 13.25 -10.18
C SER A 112 3.15 12.28 -11.29
#